data_AF-A0A7K7KHK3-F1
#
_entry.id   AF-A0A7K7KHK3-F1
#
_cell.length_a   1.000
_cell.length_b   1.000
_cell.length_c   1.000
_cell.angle_alpha   90.00
_cell.angle_beta   90.00
_cell.angle_gamma   90.00
#
_symmetry.space_group_name_H-M   'P 1'
#
loop_
_entity.id
_entity.type
_entity.pdbx_description
1 polymer ?
#
loop_
_entity_poly.entity_id
_entity_poly.type
_entity_poly.pdbx_seq_one_letter_code
_entity_poly.pdbx_strand_id
1 'polypeptide(L)'
;HVSDRPIVDLMGTTETPSEPSELELDDVVITNPHIEAILENEDWVEDASGLVSHCIAILKICHTLTEKLVAMTMGSGARVKSPASLGDIIVVAKRISPRVDDVVRSMYPPLDPKLLDARAAALLLSVSHLVLVTRSACRQPAARHWVERSLAAAEEHMAVLRQAAMATEPERPPAPGEPP
;
A
#
# COMPACT_ATOMS: atom_id res chain seq x y z
N HIS A 1 11.04 33.75 72.11
CA HIS A 1 11.38 33.55 70.69
C HIS A 1 10.86 32.19 70.25
N VAL A 2 10.17 32.20 69.12
CA VAL A 2 9.44 31.09 68.51
C VAL A 2 10.39 30.13 67.80
N SER A 3 10.02 28.85 67.83
CA SER A 3 10.37 27.68 67.02
C SER A 3 11.50 27.77 65.99
N ASP A 4 12.39 26.77 66.04
CA ASP A 4 13.18 26.34 64.89
C ASP A 4 12.94 24.83 64.65
N ARG A 5 12.07 24.53 63.68
CA ARG A 5 12.00 23.25 62.98
C ARG A 5 12.12 23.58 61.50
N PRO A 6 13.10 23.04 60.77
CA PRO A 6 13.14 23.24 59.34
C PRO A 6 12.04 22.41 58.66
N ILE A 7 11.11 23.13 58.03
CA ILE A 7 10.15 22.61 57.06
C ILE A 7 10.95 22.24 55.82
N VAL A 8 10.93 20.95 55.43
CA VAL A 8 11.49 20.49 54.16
C VAL A 8 10.43 20.73 53.09
N ASP A 9 10.72 21.68 52.21
CA ASP A 9 9.82 22.14 51.16
C ASP A 9 9.73 21.12 50.01
N LEU A 10 8.51 20.98 49.49
CA LEU A 10 8.12 20.06 48.44
C LEU A 10 8.51 20.67 47.09
N MET A 11 9.61 20.23 46.48
CA MET A 11 10.01 20.68 45.14
C MET A 11 10.02 19.53 44.11
N GLY A 12 9.19 19.70 43.10
CA GLY A 12 9.55 19.36 41.72
C GLY A 12 8.95 18.07 41.16
N THR A 13 7.65 18.04 40.92
CA THR A 13 7.08 17.26 39.81
C THR A 13 7.64 17.84 38.50
N THR A 14 8.79 17.36 38.04
CA THR A 14 9.19 17.54 36.64
C THR A 14 8.44 16.49 35.82
N GLU A 15 7.15 16.74 35.62
CA GLU A 15 6.44 16.19 34.47
C GLU A 15 7.11 16.79 33.24
N THR A 16 8.01 16.05 32.61
CA THR A 16 8.35 16.31 31.22
C THR A 16 7.06 16.10 30.42
N PRO A 17 6.49 17.11 29.75
CA PRO A 17 5.55 16.83 28.68
C PRO A 17 6.42 16.17 27.61
N SER A 18 6.29 14.85 27.47
CA SER A 18 6.69 14.20 26.22
C SER A 18 5.78 14.83 25.18
N GLU A 19 6.31 15.77 24.41
CA GLU A 19 5.61 16.36 23.27
C GLU A 19 5.11 15.19 22.42
N PRO A 20 3.80 15.08 22.17
CA PRO A 20 3.31 14.11 21.21
C PRO A 20 3.87 14.57 19.87
N SER A 21 4.84 13.83 19.32
CA SER A 21 5.35 14.09 17.98
C SER A 21 4.15 14.23 17.04
N GLU A 22 3.95 15.43 16.53
CA GLU A 22 2.95 15.74 15.53
C GLU A 22 3.34 14.96 14.28
N LEU A 23 2.72 13.80 14.08
CA LEU A 23 2.98 12.95 12.92
C LEU A 23 2.34 13.62 11.70
N GLU A 24 3.09 14.49 11.04
CA GLU A 24 2.67 15.11 9.79
C GLU A 24 2.83 14.11 8.63
N LEU A 25 1.78 13.94 7.82
CA LEU A 25 1.81 13.07 6.65
C LEU A 25 2.68 13.62 5.51
N ASP A 26 3.01 14.91 5.54
CA ASP A 26 3.70 15.62 4.44
C ASP A 26 5.15 15.12 4.24
N ASP A 27 5.81 14.66 5.31
CA ASP A 27 7.18 14.12 5.24
C ASP A 27 7.25 12.66 4.77
N VAL A 28 6.10 12.01 4.57
CA VAL A 28 6.04 10.60 4.18
C VAL A 28 5.89 10.48 2.68
N VAL A 29 6.96 10.03 2.01
CA VAL A 29 6.89 9.58 0.61
C VAL A 29 6.09 8.27 0.56
N ILE A 30 4.79 8.38 0.30
CA ILE A 30 3.86 7.24 0.29
C ILE A 30 3.90 6.48 -1.06
N THR A 31 4.19 7.20 -2.14
CA THR A 31 4.29 6.68 -3.51
C THR A 31 5.67 7.02 -4.08
N ASN A 32 6.18 6.20 -4.99
CA ASN A 32 7.45 6.46 -5.67
C ASN A 32 7.37 7.84 -6.39
N PRO A 33 8.28 8.79 -6.15
CA PRO A 33 8.21 10.14 -6.74
C PRO A 33 8.26 10.17 -8.27
N HIS A 34 8.73 9.10 -8.90
CA HIS A 34 8.83 8.96 -10.34
C HIS A 34 7.75 8.03 -10.92
N ILE A 35 6.75 7.64 -10.11
CA ILE A 35 5.74 6.67 -10.53
C ILE A 35 5.00 7.12 -11.79
N GLU A 36 4.62 8.39 -11.89
CA GLU A 36 3.91 8.89 -13.07
C GLU A 36 4.75 8.77 -14.35
N ALA A 37 6.03 9.13 -14.29
CA ALA A 37 6.94 8.96 -15.42
C ALA A 37 7.11 7.49 -15.82
N ILE A 38 7.11 6.56 -14.86
CA ILE A 38 7.17 5.11 -15.13
C ILE A 38 5.87 4.63 -15.80
N LEU A 39 4.72 5.17 -15.38
CA LEU A 39 3.39 4.79 -15.85
C LEU A 39 3.02 5.40 -17.21
N GLU A 40 3.69 6.46 -17.61
CA GLU A 40 3.56 7.14 -18.90
C GLU A 40 4.58 6.64 -19.95
N ASN A 41 5.55 5.81 -19.55
CA ASN A 41 6.58 5.32 -20.46
C ASN A 41 5.98 4.39 -21.55
N GLU A 42 6.15 4.76 -22.82
CA GLU A 42 5.69 3.99 -23.97
C GLU A 42 6.58 2.77 -24.30
N ASP A 43 7.81 2.71 -23.76
CA ASP A 43 8.76 1.60 -23.97
C ASP A 43 8.23 0.26 -23.42
N TRP A 44 7.23 0.31 -22.54
CA TRP A 44 6.58 -0.88 -22.00
C TRP A 44 5.71 -1.63 -23.02
N VAL A 45 5.39 -1.03 -24.17
CA VAL A 45 4.46 -1.56 -25.18
C VAL A 45 5.07 -2.68 -26.04
N GLU A 46 6.39 -2.91 -25.97
CA GLU A 46 7.06 -3.97 -26.74
C GLU A 46 6.88 -5.39 -26.16
N ASP A 47 6.07 -5.54 -25.11
CA ASP A 47 5.85 -6.84 -24.47
C ASP A 47 4.89 -7.74 -25.28
N ALA A 48 5.43 -8.73 -25.99
CA ALA A 48 4.61 -9.66 -26.80
C ALA A 48 3.57 -10.45 -25.96
N SER A 49 3.75 -10.54 -24.65
CA SER A 49 2.86 -11.23 -23.72
C SER A 49 1.65 -10.41 -23.27
N GLY A 50 1.69 -9.08 -23.39
CA GLY A 50 0.72 -8.15 -22.81
C GLY A 50 0.73 -8.04 -21.28
N LEU A 51 1.51 -8.85 -20.55
CA LEU A 51 1.54 -8.87 -19.08
C LEU A 51 2.00 -7.54 -18.47
N VAL A 52 2.92 -6.84 -19.13
CA VAL A 52 3.41 -5.54 -18.67
C VAL A 52 2.28 -4.51 -18.69
N SER A 53 1.42 -4.53 -19.71
CA SER A 53 0.24 -3.65 -19.78
C SER A 53 -0.73 -3.88 -18.61
N HIS A 54 -0.93 -5.13 -18.20
CA HIS A 54 -1.74 -5.46 -17.02
C HIS A 54 -1.08 -4.99 -15.71
N CYS A 55 0.25 -5.08 -15.59
CA CYS A 55 0.99 -4.57 -14.44
C CYS A 55 0.89 -3.04 -14.33
N ILE A 56 1.00 -2.31 -15.45
CA ILE A 56 0.82 -0.85 -15.48
C ILE A 56 -0.59 -0.45 -15.03
N ALA A 57 -1.61 -1.17 -15.48
CA ALA A 57 -2.98 -0.90 -15.06
C ALA A 57 -3.17 -1.11 -13.55
N ILE A 58 -2.62 -2.20 -12.99
CA ILE A 58 -2.61 -2.45 -11.54
C ILE A 58 -1.89 -1.33 -10.80
N LEU A 59 -0.70 -0.92 -11.26
CA LEU A 59 0.07 0.16 -10.66
C LEU A 59 -0.71 1.49 -10.68
N LYS A 60 -1.35 1.86 -11.80
CA LYS A 60 -2.22 3.05 -11.94
C LYS A 60 -3.37 3.04 -10.93
N ILE A 61 -4.06 1.90 -10.83
CA ILE A 61 -5.18 1.74 -9.89
C ILE A 61 -4.69 1.85 -8.44
N CYS A 62 -3.59 1.17 -8.11
CA CYS A 62 -3.00 1.19 -6.77
C CYS A 62 -2.52 2.58 -6.38
N HIS A 63 -1.87 3.30 -7.30
CA HIS A 63 -1.43 4.67 -7.11
C HIS A 63 -2.63 5.60 -6.84
N THR A 64 -3.63 5.59 -7.73
CA THR A 64 -4.86 6.39 -7.58
C THR A 64 -5.61 6.08 -6.28
N LEU A 65 -5.73 4.80 -5.91
CA LEU A 65 -6.36 4.40 -4.64
C LEU A 65 -5.60 4.98 -3.46
N THR A 66 -4.28 4.82 -3.45
CA THR A 66 -3.41 5.27 -2.36
C THR A 66 -3.50 6.78 -2.18
N GLU A 67 -3.35 7.55 -3.26
CA GLU A 67 -3.46 9.01 -3.20
C GLU A 67 -4.82 9.48 -2.68
N LYS A 68 -5.92 8.93 -3.21
CA LYS A 68 -7.27 9.30 -2.77
C LYS A 68 -7.52 8.92 -1.31
N LEU A 69 -7.02 7.77 -0.86
CA LEU A 69 -7.15 7.33 0.54
C LEU A 69 -6.38 8.25 1.48
N VAL A 70 -5.17 8.65 1.11
CA VAL A 70 -4.34 9.58 1.89
C VAL A 70 -4.95 10.97 1.91
N ALA A 71 -5.37 11.51 0.77
CA ALA A 71 -6.05 12.80 0.69
C ALA A 71 -7.32 12.83 1.54
N MET A 72 -8.07 11.72 1.57
CA MET A 72 -9.21 11.57 2.48
C MET A 72 -8.81 11.63 3.96
N THR A 73 -7.59 11.28 4.34
CA THR A 73 -7.15 11.36 5.76
C THR A 73 -6.64 12.75 6.16
N MET A 74 -6.26 13.58 5.18
CA MET A 74 -5.75 14.94 5.38
C MET A 74 -6.82 16.03 5.22
N GLY A 75 -7.90 15.77 4.46
CA GLY A 75 -8.94 16.77 4.22
C GLY A 75 -9.81 17.06 5.46
N SER A 76 -10.12 18.34 5.71
CA SER A 76 -10.96 18.83 6.83
C SER A 76 -12.33 18.15 6.97
N GLY A 77 -12.80 17.39 5.97
CA GLY A 77 -14.06 16.65 6.00
C GLY A 77 -13.98 15.23 6.59
N ALA A 78 -12.79 14.65 6.76
CA ALA A 78 -12.65 13.34 7.36
C ALA A 78 -12.29 13.48 8.84
N ARG A 79 -13.27 13.24 9.70
CA ARG A 79 -13.04 13.13 11.13
C ARG A 79 -12.34 11.80 11.41
N VAL A 80 -11.01 11.80 11.31
CA VAL A 80 -10.17 10.69 11.76
C VAL A 80 -10.46 10.46 13.25
N LYS A 81 -10.68 9.19 13.64
CA LYS A 81 -11.12 8.85 15.00
C LYS A 81 -10.12 9.28 16.09
N SER A 82 -8.82 9.15 15.82
CA SER A 82 -7.75 9.53 16.75
C SER A 82 -6.40 9.73 16.03
N PRO A 83 -5.45 10.44 16.65
CA PRO A 83 -4.07 10.53 16.15
C PRO A 83 -3.40 9.16 15.98
N ALA A 84 -3.70 8.20 16.87
CA ALA A 84 -3.19 6.84 16.75
C ALA A 84 -3.63 6.15 15.45
N SER A 85 -4.89 6.34 15.03
CA SER A 85 -5.38 5.77 13.76
C SER A 85 -4.70 6.38 12.53
N LEU A 86 -4.23 7.63 12.64
CA LEU A 86 -3.44 8.26 11.57
C LEU A 86 -2.04 7.63 11.47
N GLY A 87 -1.43 7.32 12.62
CA GLY A 87 -0.17 6.56 12.67
C GLY A 87 -0.29 5.19 11.99
N ASP A 88 -1.37 4.45 12.24
CA ASP A 88 -1.62 3.15 11.58
C ASP A 88 -1.73 3.30 10.06
N ILE A 89 -2.43 4.34 9.57
CA ILE A 89 -2.54 4.64 8.14
C ILE A 89 -1.14 4.89 7.54
N ILE A 90 -0.33 5.72 8.20
CA ILE A 90 1.04 6.06 7.75
C ILE A 90 1.90 4.80 7.63
N VAL A 91 1.88 3.95 8.66
CA VAL A 91 2.68 2.72 8.70
C VAL A 91 2.30 1.79 7.54
N VAL A 92 1.01 1.66 7.23
CA VAL A 92 0.56 0.82 6.12
C VAL A 92 0.90 1.46 4.77
N ALA A 93 0.70 2.77 4.63
CA ALA A 93 0.99 3.52 3.40
C ALA A 93 2.47 3.42 3.01
N LYS A 94 3.40 3.51 3.98
CA LYS A 94 4.85 3.36 3.75
C LYS A 94 5.25 2.02 3.11
N ARG A 95 4.41 0.98 3.22
CA ARG A 95 4.69 -0.34 2.63
C ARG A 95 4.38 -0.39 1.14
N ILE A 96 3.69 0.62 0.58
CA ILE A 96 3.23 0.60 -0.81
C ILE A 96 4.39 0.90 -1.76
N SER A 97 5.19 1.93 -1.48
CA SER A 97 6.32 2.32 -2.35
C SER A 97 7.31 1.16 -2.61
N PRO A 98 7.79 0.40 -1.60
CA PRO A 98 8.64 -0.78 -1.87
C PRO A 98 7.96 -1.86 -2.72
N ARG A 99 6.63 -2.00 -2.63
CA ARG A 99 5.86 -2.98 -3.43
C ARG A 99 5.70 -2.55 -4.87
N VAL A 100 5.52 -1.25 -5.10
CA VAL A 100 5.55 -0.65 -6.45
C VAL A 100 6.90 -0.92 -7.10
N ASP A 101 8.00 -0.66 -6.38
CA ASP A 101 9.35 -0.89 -6.89
C ASP A 101 9.60 -2.37 -7.22
N ASP A 102 9.09 -3.29 -6.38
CA ASP A 102 9.17 -4.72 -6.66
C ASP A 102 8.46 -5.08 -7.98
N VAL A 103 7.23 -4.58 -8.19
CA VAL A 103 6.46 -4.83 -9.43
C VAL A 103 7.19 -4.27 -10.65
N VAL A 104 7.63 -3.01 -10.59
CA VAL A 104 8.37 -2.36 -11.69
C VAL A 104 9.65 -3.14 -12.01
N ARG A 105 10.38 -3.58 -10.98
CA ARG A 105 11.60 -4.39 -11.19
C ARG A 105 11.31 -5.72 -11.90
N SER A 106 10.15 -6.34 -11.67
CA SER A 106 9.76 -7.59 -12.35
C SER A 106 9.25 -7.39 -13.78
N MET A 107 8.94 -6.15 -14.19
CA MET A 107 8.53 -5.84 -15.56
C MET A 107 9.71 -5.77 -16.54
N TYR A 108 10.96 -5.77 -16.05
CA TYR A 108 12.13 -5.84 -16.92
C TYR A 108 12.36 -7.26 -17.44
N PRO A 109 12.64 -7.46 -18.74
CA PRO A 109 12.92 -8.77 -19.31
C PRO A 109 14.13 -9.49 -18.66
N PRO A 110 14.15 -10.83 -18.64
CA PRO A 110 13.06 -11.73 -19.07
C PRO A 110 11.88 -11.72 -18.09
N LEU A 111 10.66 -11.66 -18.61
CA LEU A 111 9.44 -11.65 -17.80
C LEU A 111 9.20 -13.02 -17.18
N ASP A 112 8.99 -13.06 -15.87
CA ASP A 112 8.52 -14.23 -15.13
C ASP A 112 7.07 -14.00 -14.67
N PRO A 113 6.08 -14.68 -15.29
CA PRO A 113 4.67 -14.53 -14.92
C PRO A 113 4.39 -14.86 -13.46
N LYS A 114 5.10 -15.82 -12.85
CA LYS A 114 4.91 -16.20 -11.44
C LYS A 114 5.42 -15.10 -10.51
N LEU A 115 6.55 -14.48 -10.87
CA LEU A 115 7.11 -13.36 -10.12
C LEU A 115 6.21 -12.11 -10.22
N LEU A 116 5.70 -11.82 -11.43
CA LEU A 116 4.77 -10.70 -11.67
C LEU A 116 3.49 -10.86 -10.84
N ASP A 117 2.85 -12.04 -10.90
CA ASP A 117 1.65 -12.34 -10.12
C ASP A 117 1.91 -12.17 -8.62
N ALA A 118 2.98 -12.76 -8.08
CA ALA A 118 3.32 -12.68 -6.67
C ALA A 118 3.55 -11.24 -6.19
N ARG A 119 4.28 -10.43 -6.96
CA ARG A 119 4.59 -9.04 -6.60
C ARG A 119 3.38 -8.12 -6.75
N ALA A 120 2.59 -8.28 -7.81
CA ALA A 120 1.35 -7.53 -8.02
C ALA A 120 0.32 -7.88 -6.93
N ALA A 121 0.20 -9.15 -6.54
CA ALA A 121 -0.65 -9.57 -5.43
C ALA A 121 -0.21 -8.92 -4.10
N ALA A 122 1.09 -8.89 -3.81
CA ALA A 122 1.62 -8.26 -2.60
C ALA A 122 1.35 -6.74 -2.55
N LEU A 123 1.42 -6.06 -3.70
CA LEU A 123 1.03 -4.66 -3.82
C LEU A 123 -0.48 -4.49 -3.55
N LEU A 124 -1.34 -5.26 -4.23
CA LEU A 124 -2.79 -5.16 -4.08
C LEU A 124 -3.25 -5.47 -2.65
N LEU A 125 -2.62 -6.43 -1.97
CA LEU A 125 -2.82 -6.72 -0.55
C LEU A 125 -2.45 -5.53 0.34
N SER A 126 -1.35 -4.84 0.04
CA SER A 126 -0.90 -3.66 0.80
C SER A 126 -1.88 -2.49 0.63
N VAL A 127 -2.37 -2.25 -0.59
CA VAL A 127 -3.40 -1.24 -0.88
C VAL A 127 -4.75 -1.61 -0.25
N SER A 128 -5.15 -2.88 -0.31
CA SER A 128 -6.36 -3.38 0.35
C SER A 128 -6.29 -3.20 1.87
N HIS A 129 -5.12 -3.42 2.47
CA HIS A 129 -4.91 -3.14 3.88
C HIS A 129 -5.02 -1.65 4.19
N LEU A 130 -4.48 -0.77 3.34
CA LEU A 130 -4.66 0.68 3.48
C LEU A 130 -6.14 1.06 3.43
N VAL A 131 -6.90 0.51 2.48
CA VAL A 131 -8.36 0.70 2.39
C VAL A 131 -9.05 0.32 3.71
N LEU A 132 -8.71 -0.83 4.29
CA LEU A 132 -9.31 -1.32 5.53
C LEU A 132 -9.00 -0.39 6.71
N VAL A 133 -7.73 -0.02 6.89
CA VAL A 133 -7.31 0.86 7.98
C VAL A 133 -7.94 2.24 7.82
N THR A 134 -7.93 2.82 6.62
CA THR A 134 -8.58 4.12 6.35
C THR A 134 -10.08 4.08 6.59
N ARG A 135 -10.79 3.02 6.17
CA ARG A 135 -12.23 2.85 6.45
C ARG A 135 -12.51 2.65 7.94
N SER A 136 -11.59 2.02 8.66
CA SER A 136 -11.71 1.86 10.11
C SER A 136 -11.48 3.18 10.84
N ALA A 137 -10.60 4.05 10.32
CA ALA A 137 -10.24 5.33 10.91
C ALA A 137 -11.23 6.46 10.56
N CYS A 138 -11.84 6.42 9.36
CA CYS A 138 -12.68 7.49 8.82
C CYS A 138 -14.15 7.07 8.68
N ARG A 139 -15.10 7.95 9.04
CA ARG A 139 -16.54 7.75 8.77
C ARG A 139 -16.93 8.33 7.40
N GLN A 140 -16.69 7.60 6.31
CA GLN A 140 -17.01 8.08 4.95
C GLN A 140 -17.75 7.02 4.12
N PRO A 141 -19.10 7.01 4.14
CA PRO A 141 -19.91 6.06 3.36
C PRO A 141 -19.83 6.28 1.84
N ALA A 142 -19.70 7.54 1.40
CA ALA A 142 -19.67 7.90 -0.02
C ALA A 142 -18.47 7.31 -0.77
N ALA A 143 -17.36 7.05 -0.07
CA ALA A 143 -16.15 6.52 -0.68
C ALA A 143 -16.22 5.02 -1.03
N ARG A 144 -17.18 4.27 -0.46
CA ARG A 144 -17.25 2.81 -0.59
C ARG A 144 -17.33 2.35 -2.05
N HIS A 145 -18.20 2.96 -2.83
CA HIS A 145 -18.54 2.50 -4.18
C HIS A 145 -17.40 2.67 -5.19
N TRP A 146 -16.58 3.73 -5.08
CA TRP A 146 -15.45 3.92 -6.00
C TRP A 146 -14.26 3.06 -5.59
N VAL A 147 -14.03 2.88 -4.27
CA VAL A 147 -12.99 1.97 -3.76
C VAL A 147 -13.26 0.53 -4.20
N GLU A 148 -14.51 0.06 -4.05
CA GLU A 148 -14.90 -1.29 -4.44
C GLU A 148 -14.76 -1.50 -5.96
N ARG A 149 -15.17 -0.52 -6.78
CA ARG A 149 -14.96 -0.56 -8.24
C ARG A 149 -13.48 -0.60 -8.62
N SER A 150 -12.65 0.21 -7.99
CA SER A 150 -11.20 0.24 -8.26
C SER A 150 -10.53 -1.08 -7.89
N LEU A 151 -10.86 -1.66 -6.73
CA LEU A 151 -10.33 -2.97 -6.33
C LEU A 151 -10.79 -4.08 -7.28
N ALA A 152 -12.06 -4.07 -7.71
CA ALA A 152 -12.58 -5.03 -8.68
C ALA A 152 -11.83 -4.94 -10.02
N ALA A 153 -11.59 -3.73 -10.54
CA ALA A 153 -10.80 -3.54 -11.76
C ALA A 153 -9.36 -4.05 -11.61
N ALA A 154 -8.72 -3.85 -10.46
CA ALA A 154 -7.38 -4.41 -10.22
C ALA A 154 -7.40 -5.95 -10.21
N GLU A 155 -8.44 -6.57 -9.64
CA GLU A 155 -8.60 -8.03 -9.63
C GLU A 155 -8.80 -8.61 -11.04
N GLU A 156 -9.45 -7.88 -11.96
CA GLU A 156 -9.57 -8.30 -13.37
C GLU A 156 -8.19 -8.40 -14.04
N HIS A 157 -7.30 -7.42 -13.83
CA HIS A 157 -5.93 -7.50 -14.33
C HIS A 157 -5.11 -8.59 -13.62
N MET A 158 -5.29 -8.76 -12.30
CA MET A 158 -4.66 -9.85 -11.55
C MET A 158 -5.06 -11.23 -12.06
N ALA A 159 -6.31 -11.42 -12.49
CA ALA A 159 -6.76 -12.70 -13.04
C ALA A 159 -5.94 -13.11 -14.28
N VAL A 160 -5.57 -12.16 -15.13
CA VAL A 160 -4.71 -12.42 -16.30
C VAL A 160 -3.29 -12.82 -15.87
N LEU A 161 -2.70 -12.13 -14.90
CA LEU A 161 -1.38 -12.49 -14.37
C LEU A 161 -1.38 -13.90 -13.76
N ARG A 162 -2.42 -14.24 -12.98
CA ARG A 162 -2.60 -15.58 -12.40
C ARG A 162 -2.73 -16.65 -13.49
N GLN A 163 -3.48 -16.40 -14.55
CA GLN A 163 -3.61 -17.33 -15.68
C GLN A 163 -2.26 -17.58 -16.36
N ALA A 164 -1.47 -16.53 -16.60
CA ALA A 164 -0.14 -16.66 -17.17
C ALA A 164 0.84 -17.40 -16.25
N ALA A 165 0.75 -17.16 -14.94
CA ALA A 165 1.52 -17.88 -13.91
C ALA A 165 1.16 -19.38 -13.86
N MET A 166 -0.09 -19.76 -14.09
CA MET A 166 -0.51 -21.16 -14.16
C MET A 166 -0.12 -21.83 -15.49
N ALA A 167 -0.14 -21.10 -16.60
CA ALA A 167 0.24 -21.62 -17.92
C ALA A 167 1.73 -21.98 -18.03
N THR A 168 2.56 -21.50 -17.10
CA THR A 168 4.00 -21.83 -17.01
C THR A 168 4.28 -23.08 -16.15
N GLU A 169 3.26 -23.78 -15.67
CA GLU A 169 3.42 -25.10 -15.03
C GLU A 169 3.92 -26.13 -16.06
N PRO A 170 5.04 -26.83 -15.83
CA PRO A 170 5.47 -27.89 -16.72
C PRO A 170 4.44 -29.02 -16.70
N GLU A 171 4.06 -29.50 -17.88
CA GLU A 171 3.21 -30.69 -18.06
C GLU A 171 3.79 -31.82 -17.19
N ARG A 172 3.00 -32.27 -16.21
CA ARG A 172 3.39 -33.35 -15.30
C ARG A 172 3.87 -34.53 -16.16
N PRO A 173 5.14 -34.98 -16.02
CA PRO A 173 5.60 -36.12 -16.81
C PRO A 173 4.64 -37.30 -16.59
N PRO A 174 4.32 -38.07 -17.64
CA PRO A 174 3.37 -39.16 -17.54
C PRO A 174 3.75 -40.06 -16.37
N ALA A 175 2.77 -40.39 -15.54
CA ALA A 175 3.00 -41.31 -14.44
C ALA A 175 3.56 -42.63 -15.03
N PRO A 176 4.55 -43.26 -14.39
CA PRO A 176 5.12 -44.50 -14.90
C PRO A 176 4.02 -45.57 -14.91
N GLY A 177 3.46 -45.87 -16.09
CA GLY A 177 2.46 -46.94 -16.26
C GLY A 177 1.34 -46.71 -17.28
N GLU A 178 1.20 -45.55 -17.93
CA GLU A 178 0.19 -45.37 -18.99
C GLU A 178 0.71 -45.83 -20.37
N PRO A 179 0.05 -46.81 -21.03
CA PRO A 179 0.38 -47.17 -22.42
C PRO A 179 -0.10 -46.10 -23.41
N PRO A 180 0.48 -46.06 -24.61
CA PRO A 180 0.24 -45.02 -25.63
C PRO A 180 -1.19 -45.01 -26.18
#